data_AF-A0A971SE60-F1
#
_entry.id   AF-A0A971SE60-F1
#
_cell.length_a   1.000
_cell.length_b   1.000
_cell.length_c   1.000
_cell.angle_alpha   90.00
_cell.angle_beta   90.00
_cell.angle_gamma   90.00
#
_symmetry.space_group_name_H-M   'P 1'
#
loop_
_entity.id
_entity.type
_entity.pdbx_description
1 polymer ?
#
loop_
_entity_poly.entity_id
_entity_poly.type
_entity_poly.pdbx_seq_one_letter_code
_entity_poly.pdbx_strand_id
1 'polypeptide(L)'
;MQEFNKNQLRMTIVSSVALVLTVVVILLEDVMKKERFFSFIMLGLSFILLGVTQIITYKNTKKIKSIILAILYLIIGIVNLVLIFTK
;
A
#
# COMPACT_ATOMS: atom_id res chain seq x y z
N MET A 1 1.72 11.06 26.46
CA MET A 1 2.72 11.23 25.39
C MET A 1 2.71 9.94 24.57
N GLN A 2 2.24 9.95 23.31
CA GLN A 2 2.27 8.74 22.46
C GLN A 2 3.73 8.38 22.21
N GLU A 3 4.19 7.24 22.69
CA GLU A 3 5.49 6.71 22.26
C GLU A 3 5.47 6.58 20.74
N PHE A 4 6.35 7.35 20.09
CA PHE A 4 6.53 7.32 18.65
C PHE A 4 7.12 5.96 18.29
N ASN A 5 6.28 5.03 17.81
CA ASN A 5 6.73 3.69 17.49
C ASN A 5 7.65 3.75 16.26
N LYS A 6 8.97 3.64 16.47
CA LYS A 6 10.00 3.67 15.41
C LYS A 6 9.68 2.69 14.29
N ASN A 7 9.06 1.54 14.59
CA ASN A 7 8.69 0.54 13.59
C ASN A 7 7.51 1.00 12.72
N GLN A 8 6.55 1.70 13.32
CA GLN A 8 5.42 2.29 12.59
C GLN A 8 5.92 3.39 11.64
N LEU A 9 6.81 4.28 12.11
CA LEU A 9 7.41 5.31 11.26
C LEU A 9 8.20 4.69 10.08
N ARG A 10 9.02 3.67 10.34
CA ARG A 10 9.76 2.94 9.29
C ARG A 10 8.82 2.32 8.26
N MET A 11 7.75 1.66 8.70
CA MET A 11 6.73 1.08 7.82
C MET A 11 6.03 2.15 6.97
N THR A 12 5.70 3.31 7.54
CA THR A 12 5.10 4.42 6.80
C THR A 12 6.05 4.96 5.73
N ILE A 13 7.33 5.15 6.07
CA ILE A 13 8.35 5.61 5.10
C ILE A 13 8.50 4.60 3.97
N VAL A 14 8.68 3.31 4.30
CA VAL A 14 8.82 2.24 3.31
C VAL A 14 7.60 2.18 2.38
N SER A 15 6.38 2.26 2.94
CA SER A 15 5.15 2.25 2.14
C SER A 15 5.05 3.48 1.23
N SER A 16 5.49 4.64 1.70
CA SER A 16 5.49 5.88 0.91
C SER A 16 6.49 5.83 -0.24
N VAL A 17 7.70 5.33 0.03
CA VAL A 17 8.74 5.12 -1.00
C VAL A 17 8.26 4.08 -2.03
N ALA A 18 7.64 2.98 -1.58
CA ALA A 18 7.08 1.97 -2.47
C ALA A 18 5.99 2.55 -3.40
N LEU A 19 5.11 3.42 -2.88
CA LEU A 19 4.12 4.13 -3.71
C LEU A 19 4.76 5.04 -4.76
N VAL A 20 5.78 5.82 -4.38
CA VAL A 20 6.50 6.68 -5.33
C VAL A 20 7.15 5.85 -6.42
N LEU A 21 7.84 4.76 -6.05
CA LEU A 21 8.44 3.83 -7.02
C LEU A 21 7.38 3.20 -7.93
N THR A 22 6.21 2.88 -7.38
CA THR A 22 5.10 2.34 -8.17
C THR A 22 4.65 3.33 -9.24
N VAL A 23 4.53 4.63 -8.91
CA VAL A 23 4.19 5.66 -9.90
C VAL A 23 5.25 5.74 -11.01
N VAL A 24 6.54 5.65 -10.65
CA VAL A 24 7.63 5.62 -11.65
C VAL A 24 7.50 4.41 -12.58
N VAL A 25 7.17 3.23 -12.03
CA VAL A 25 6.96 2.01 -12.82
C VAL A 25 5.76 2.15 -13.76
N ILE A 26 4.64 2.74 -13.30
CA ILE A 26 3.47 3.02 -14.16
C ILE A 26 3.88 3.87 -15.36
N LEU A 27 4.63 4.97 -15.13
CA LEU A 27 5.07 5.86 -16.19
C LEU A 27 6.02 5.15 -17.16
N LEU A 28 6.94 4.32 -16.66
CA LEU A 28 7.83 3.54 -17.49
C LEU A 28 7.09 2.52 -18.35
N GLU A 29 6.13 1.79 -17.79
CA GLU A 29 5.30 0.85 -18.54
C GLU A 29 4.49 1.56 -19.64
N ASP A 30 3.98 2.76 -19.35
CA ASP A 30 3.26 3.59 -20.32
C ASP A 30 4.16 4.05 -21.48
N VAL A 31 5.36 4.53 -21.18
CA VAL A 31 6.37 4.91 -22.18
C VAL A 31 6.82 3.72 -23.03
N MET A 32 7.02 2.56 -22.39
CA MET A 32 7.44 1.33 -23.07
C MET A 32 6.29 0.60 -23.77
N LYS A 33 5.04 1.10 -23.65
CA LYS A 33 3.82 0.43 -24.13
C LYS A 33 3.71 -1.03 -23.67
N LYS A 34 4.23 -1.32 -22.48
CA LYS A 34 4.16 -2.65 -21.86
C LYS A 34 2.83 -2.79 -21.12
N GLU A 35 2.40 -4.03 -20.97
CA GLU A 35 1.28 -4.34 -20.09
C GLU A 35 1.59 -3.90 -18.67
N ARG A 36 0.57 -3.39 -17.97
CA ARG A 36 0.70 -2.79 -16.63
C ARG A 36 0.87 -3.82 -15.51
N PHE A 37 1.44 -4.98 -15.83
CA PHE A 37 1.52 -6.13 -14.93
C PHE A 37 2.34 -5.81 -13.68
N PHE A 38 3.53 -5.22 -13.83
CA PHE A 38 4.39 -4.95 -12.67
C PHE A 38 3.86 -3.79 -11.84
N SER A 39 3.29 -2.76 -12.48
CA SER A 39 2.66 -1.68 -11.73
C SER A 39 1.47 -2.15 -10.89
N PHE A 40 0.60 -3.03 -11.41
CA PHE A 40 -0.51 -3.58 -10.62
C PHE A 40 -0.03 -4.40 -9.41
N ILE A 41 1.02 -5.21 -9.57
CA ILE A 41 1.63 -5.94 -8.44
C ILE A 41 2.17 -4.96 -7.39
N MET A 42 2.96 -3.97 -7.83
CA MET A 42 3.57 -3.00 -6.90
C MET A 42 2.51 -2.14 -6.20
N LEU A 43 1.44 -1.76 -6.90
CA LEU A 43 0.29 -1.05 -6.33
C LEU A 43 -0.41 -1.90 -5.29
N GLY A 44 -0.70 -3.17 -5.63
CA GLY A 44 -1.35 -4.12 -4.74
C GLY A 44 -0.58 -4.30 -3.43
N LEU A 45 0.73 -4.56 -3.53
CA LEU A 45 1.62 -4.73 -2.38
C LEU A 45 1.75 -3.46 -1.54
N SER A 46 1.84 -2.29 -2.17
CA SER A 46 1.93 -1.00 -1.47
C SER A 46 0.67 -0.73 -0.64
N PHE A 47 -0.51 -1.03 -1.17
CA PHE A 47 -1.77 -0.90 -0.44
C PHE A 47 -1.91 -1.93 0.68
N ILE A 48 -1.45 -3.17 0.50
CA ILE A 48 -1.39 -4.16 1.59
C ILE A 48 -0.49 -3.66 2.74
N LEU A 49 0.69 -3.13 2.42
CA LEU A 49 1.62 -2.55 3.41
C LEU A 49 1.00 -1.37 4.19
N LEU A 50 0.27 -0.50 3.50
CA LEU A 50 -0.49 0.58 4.14
C LEU A 50 -1.59 0.03 5.06
N GLY A 51 -2.30 -1.02 4.62
CA GLY A 51 -3.31 -1.71 5.43
C GLY A 51 -2.73 -2.26 6.72
N VAL A 52 -1.60 -2.98 6.64
CA VAL A 52 -0.87 -3.51 7.81
C VAL A 52 -0.41 -2.37 8.73
N THR A 53 0.10 -1.28 8.18
CA THR A 53 0.52 -0.10 8.95
C THR A 53 -0.64 0.50 9.74
N GLN A 54 -1.85 0.53 9.17
CA GLN A 54 -3.04 0.99 9.86
C GLN A 54 -3.53 0.01 10.95
N ILE A 55 -3.35 -1.30 10.77
CA ILE A 55 -3.59 -2.29 11.83
C ILE A 55 -2.65 -2.06 13.03
N ILE A 56 -1.36 -1.81 12.76
CA ILE A 56 -0.38 -1.47 13.81
C ILE A 56 -0.78 -0.15 14.50
N THR A 57 -1.20 0.85 13.73
CA THR A 57 -1.69 2.13 14.25
C THR A 57 -2.91 1.94 15.16
N TYR A 58 -3.83 1.05 14.80
CA TYR A 58 -4.96 0.70 15.65
C TYR A 58 -4.50 0.06 16.96
N LYS A 59 -3.57 -0.90 16.92
CA LYS A 59 -3.02 -1.51 18.16
C LYS A 59 -2.42 -0.46 19.11
N ASN A 60 -1.73 0.55 18.57
CA ASN A 60 -1.07 1.59 19.38
C ASN A 60 -2.03 2.69 19.87
N THR A 61 -3.09 3.00 19.12
CA THR A 61 -3.93 4.18 19.39
C THR A 61 -5.37 3.86 19.76
N LYS A 62 -5.82 2.62 19.56
CA LYS A 62 -7.22 2.14 19.69
C LYS A 62 -8.25 2.96 18.91
N LYS A 63 -7.82 3.72 17.89
CA LYS A 63 -8.71 4.55 17.05
C LYS A 63 -9.38 3.70 15.97
N ILE A 64 -10.71 3.58 16.04
CA ILE A 64 -11.53 2.84 15.07
C ILE A 64 -11.28 3.28 13.61
N LYS A 65 -11.02 4.58 13.39
CA LYS A 65 -10.69 5.13 12.07
C LYS A 65 -9.53 4.38 11.38
N SER A 66 -8.56 3.88 12.14
CA SER A 66 -7.44 3.09 11.60
C SER A 66 -7.88 1.70 11.10
N ILE A 67 -8.87 1.06 11.71
CA ILE A 67 -9.41 -0.22 11.19
C ILE A 67 -10.11 0.00 9.86
N ILE A 68 -10.94 1.04 9.76
CA ILE A 68 -11.68 1.36 8.53
C ILE A 68 -10.69 1.59 7.38
N LEU A 69 -9.65 2.40 7.63
CA LEU A 69 -8.57 2.62 6.66
C LEU A 69 -7.81 1.34 6.31
N ALA A 70 -7.54 0.48 7.29
CA ALA A 70 -6.87 -0.79 7.04
C ALA A 70 -7.68 -1.67 6.07
N ILE A 71 -8.98 -1.82 6.31
CA ILE A 71 -9.87 -2.62 5.46
C ILE A 71 -9.91 -2.05 4.04
N LEU A 72 -10.08 -0.73 3.91
CA LEU A 72 -10.09 -0.07 2.60
C LEU A 72 -8.79 -0.31 1.83
N TYR A 73 -7.64 -0.13 2.47
CA TYR A 73 -6.35 -0.37 1.84
C TYR A 73 -6.14 -1.84 1.48
N LEU A 74 -6.56 -2.79 2.31
CA LEU A 74 -6.48 -4.22 1.98
C LEU A 74 -7.37 -4.58 0.79
N ILE A 75 -8.60 -4.04 0.72
CA ILE A 75 -9.51 -4.25 -0.43
C ILE A 75 -8.87 -3.72 -1.71
N ILE A 76 -8.36 -2.47 -1.70
CA ILE A 76 -7.69 -1.89 -2.87
C ILE A 76 -6.49 -2.74 -3.28
N GLY A 77 -5.71 -3.22 -2.30
CA GLY A 77 -4.57 -4.09 -2.56
C GLY A 77 -4.96 -5.39 -3.27
N ILE A 78 -5.98 -6.08 -2.75
CA ILE A 78 -6.49 -7.33 -3.32
C ILE A 78 -7.10 -7.10 -4.71
N VAL A 79 -7.91 -6.04 -4.88
CA VAL A 79 -8.52 -5.72 -6.18
C VAL A 79 -7.44 -5.49 -7.25
N ASN A 80 -6.37 -4.75 -6.95
CA ASN A 80 -5.26 -4.57 -7.88
C ASN A 80 -4.58 -5.89 -8.25
N LEU A 81 -4.45 -6.83 -7.30
CA LEU A 81 -3.87 -8.14 -7.58
C LEU A 81 -4.82 -9.03 -8.40
N VAL A 82 -6.13 -8.99 -8.14
CA VAL A 82 -7.13 -9.76 -8.90
C VAL A 82 -7.25 -9.23 -10.32
N LEU A 83 -7.16 -7.91 -10.52
CA LEU A 83 -7.23 -7.27 -11.84
C LEU A 83 -6.17 -7.80 -12.83
N ILE A 84 -5.05 -8.30 -12.31
CA ILE A 84 -3.99 -8.94 -13.11
C ILE A 84 -4.48 -10.23 -13.74
N PHE A 85 -5.28 -11.03 -13.03
CA PHE A 85 -5.74 -12.33 -13.52
C PHE A 85 -6.98 -12.23 -14.43
N THR A 86 -7.63 -11.06 -14.44
CA THR A 86 -8.81 -10.80 -15.27
C THR A 86 -8.50 -10.10 -16.60
N LYS A 87 -7.23 -9.75 -16.83
CA LYS A 87 -6.73 -9.18 -18.09
C LYS A 87 -5.88 -10.20 -18.82
#